data_AF-A0A3D4JSD2-F1
#
_entry.id   AF-A0A3D4JSD2-F1
#
_cell.length_a   1.000
_cell.length_b   1.000
_cell.length_c   1.000
_cell.angle_alpha   90.00
_cell.angle_beta   90.00
_cell.angle_gamma   90.00
#
_symmetry.space_group_name_H-M   'P 1'
#
loop_
_entity.id
_entity.type
_entity.pdbx_description
1 polymer ?
#
loop_
_entity_poly.entity_id
_entity_poly.type
_entity_poly.pdbx_seq_one_letter_code
_entity_poly.pdbx_strand_id
1 'polypeptide(L)'
;PADPPAYVKIQNPDYPKETITYTDGKTSGKYGTVNLGLIADDDKVDLISYLVNGGSNGLQERRNYVLTLKNIFKYPQDCVNKDQKKTAASSGSTSVTIRLTRKWQTDKSTIGEFTIDNSEIKGYILEEKGPDTTVSGIEQRVPVGTYNLEWHAGTKIKKGLKLYNDVVSKSRAILIHSGNTADDTEGCLLPGSTKSKDFVGGSKVKLKEIFDYVEEIGIKDAKIIISQAYE
;
A
#
# COMPACT_ATOMS: atom_id res chain seq x y z
N PRO A 1 -24.77 4.95 -8.73
CA PRO A 1 -25.36 5.79 -7.65
C PRO A 1 -24.96 7.26 -7.83
N ALA A 2 -25.87 8.19 -7.53
CA ALA A 2 -25.77 9.59 -7.98
C ALA A 2 -24.65 10.39 -7.30
N ASP A 3 -24.25 10.01 -6.09
CA ASP A 3 -23.14 10.66 -5.38
C ASP A 3 -22.15 9.61 -4.83
N PRO A 4 -20.94 9.49 -5.41
CA PRO A 4 -19.95 8.55 -4.91
C PRO A 4 -19.41 8.99 -3.53
N PRO A 5 -19.15 8.04 -2.62
CA PRO A 5 -18.53 8.34 -1.34
C PRO A 5 -17.13 8.92 -1.50
N ALA A 6 -16.64 9.64 -0.48
CA ALA A 6 -15.36 10.34 -0.51
C ALA A 6 -14.17 9.44 -0.87
N TYR A 7 -14.16 8.20 -0.38
CA TYR A 7 -13.12 7.22 -0.67
C TYR A 7 -13.10 6.75 -2.15
N VAL A 8 -14.19 6.96 -2.90
CA VAL A 8 -14.24 6.71 -4.36
C VAL A 8 -13.85 7.98 -5.11
N LYS A 9 -14.33 9.15 -4.65
CA LYS A 9 -14.04 10.45 -5.26
C LYS A 9 -12.54 10.76 -5.30
N ILE A 10 -11.81 10.42 -4.23
CA ILE A 10 -10.37 10.67 -4.14
C ILE A 10 -9.55 9.88 -5.17
N GLN A 11 -10.08 8.75 -5.66
CA GLN A 11 -9.42 7.94 -6.69
C GLN A 11 -9.50 8.58 -8.08
N ASN A 12 -10.28 9.67 -8.23
CA ASN A 12 -10.54 10.40 -9.48
C ASN A 12 -10.71 9.48 -10.70
N PRO A 13 -11.68 8.55 -10.67
CA PRO A 13 -11.75 7.50 -11.66
C PRO A 13 -12.16 8.04 -13.03
N ASP A 14 -11.31 7.79 -14.01
CA ASP A 14 -11.52 8.16 -15.41
C ASP A 14 -11.40 6.92 -16.29
N TYR A 15 -12.55 6.38 -16.67
CA TYR A 15 -12.64 5.18 -17.49
C TYR A 15 -13.56 5.42 -18.67
N PRO A 16 -13.27 4.83 -19.85
CA PRO A 16 -14.14 4.91 -21.01
C PRO A 16 -15.56 4.46 -20.67
N LYS A 17 -16.55 5.27 -21.06
CA LYS A 17 -17.98 4.98 -20.87
C LYS A 17 -18.65 4.80 -22.21
N GLU A 18 -19.40 3.74 -22.35
CA GLU A 18 -20.30 3.55 -23.50
C GLU A 18 -21.72 3.88 -23.08
N THR A 19 -22.52 4.42 -23.99
CA THR A 19 -23.94 4.69 -23.74
C THR A 19 -24.78 3.68 -24.50
N ILE A 20 -25.52 2.86 -23.78
CA ILE A 20 -26.46 1.90 -24.35
C ILE A 20 -27.86 2.50 -24.31
N THR A 21 -28.55 2.45 -25.45
CA THR A 21 -29.97 2.81 -25.55
C THR A 21 -30.76 1.52 -25.64
N TYR A 22 -31.82 1.39 -24.84
CA TYR A 22 -32.72 0.25 -24.86
C TYR A 22 -34.17 0.68 -25.04
N THR A 23 -34.96 -0.20 -25.63
CA THR A 23 -36.40 -0.02 -25.79
C THR A 23 -37.07 -1.32 -25.38
N ASP A 24 -37.85 -1.29 -24.30
CA ASP A 24 -38.70 -2.40 -23.87
C ASP A 24 -40.16 -1.98 -24.02
N GLY A 25 -40.74 -2.31 -25.18
CA GLY A 25 -42.17 -2.24 -25.52
C GLY A 25 -42.85 -0.86 -25.41
N LYS A 26 -42.88 -0.28 -24.22
CA LYS A 26 -43.49 1.01 -23.86
C LYS A 26 -42.51 2.05 -23.34
N THR A 27 -41.26 1.69 -23.05
CA THR A 27 -40.27 2.59 -22.43
C THR A 27 -38.95 2.53 -23.16
N SER A 28 -38.40 3.68 -23.52
CA SER A 28 -37.03 3.82 -23.99
C SER A 28 -36.17 4.51 -22.94
N GLY A 29 -34.94 4.06 -22.78
CA GLY A 29 -34.01 4.57 -21.79
C GLY A 29 -32.58 4.53 -22.28
N LYS A 30 -31.71 5.26 -21.57
CA LYS A 30 -30.27 5.26 -21.80
C LYS A 30 -29.55 5.01 -20.49
N TYR A 31 -28.51 4.19 -20.52
CA TYR A 31 -27.60 4.02 -19.38
C TYR A 31 -26.15 3.95 -19.86
N GLY A 32 -25.25 4.42 -19.00
CA GLY A 32 -23.81 4.30 -19.22
C GLY A 32 -23.30 2.94 -18.75
N THR A 33 -22.40 2.33 -19.51
CA THR A 33 -21.64 1.15 -19.12
C THR A 33 -20.16 1.51 -19.00
N VAL A 34 -19.44 0.76 -18.16
CA VAL A 34 -17.99 0.84 -18.01
C VAL A 34 -17.43 -0.57 -17.95
N ASN A 35 -16.27 -0.80 -18.55
CA ASN A 35 -15.61 -2.09 -18.49
C ASN A 35 -14.95 -2.30 -17.12
N LEU A 36 -15.50 -3.21 -16.32
CA LEU A 36 -14.97 -3.58 -15.01
C LEU A 36 -13.55 -4.17 -15.07
N GLY A 37 -13.17 -4.79 -16.19
CA GLY A 37 -11.82 -5.32 -16.38
C GLY A 37 -10.75 -4.23 -16.32
N LEU A 38 -11.00 -3.08 -16.97
CA LEU A 38 -10.08 -1.94 -16.94
C LEU A 38 -9.91 -1.38 -15.52
N ILE A 39 -10.99 -1.38 -14.75
CA ILE A 39 -10.97 -0.93 -13.36
C ILE A 39 -10.22 -1.92 -12.46
N ALA A 40 -10.35 -3.21 -12.75
CA ALA A 40 -9.66 -4.27 -12.03
C ALA A 40 -8.15 -4.30 -12.33
N ASP A 41 -7.76 -4.01 -13.58
CA ASP A 41 -6.36 -3.92 -13.99
C ASP A 41 -5.62 -2.79 -13.25
N ASP A 42 -6.30 -1.68 -12.96
CA ASP A 42 -5.78 -0.56 -12.17
C ASP A 42 -5.88 -0.77 -10.65
N ASP A 43 -6.31 -1.95 -10.21
CA ASP A 43 -6.40 -2.34 -8.80
C ASP A 43 -7.30 -1.42 -7.95
N LYS A 44 -8.35 -0.84 -8.55
CA LYS A 44 -9.28 0.08 -7.88
C LYS A 44 -10.35 -0.65 -7.05
N VAL A 45 -9.91 -1.34 -6.01
CA VAL A 45 -10.77 -2.18 -5.14
C VAL A 45 -12.00 -1.43 -4.62
N ASP A 46 -11.83 -0.18 -4.18
CA ASP A 46 -12.94 0.58 -3.60
C ASP A 46 -13.95 1.05 -4.64
N LEU A 47 -13.49 1.42 -5.84
CA LEU A 47 -14.37 1.75 -6.96
C LEU A 47 -15.20 0.52 -7.36
N ILE A 48 -14.56 -0.65 -7.50
CA ILE A 48 -15.26 -1.90 -7.81
C ILE A 48 -16.27 -2.22 -6.70
N SER A 49 -15.83 -2.13 -5.45
CA SER A 49 -16.67 -2.37 -4.28
C SER A 49 -17.92 -1.48 -4.25
N TYR A 50 -17.76 -0.21 -4.63
CA TYR A 50 -18.83 0.75 -4.78
C TYR A 50 -19.75 0.43 -5.97
N LEU A 51 -19.19 0.09 -7.13
CA LEU A 51 -19.97 -0.23 -8.34
C LEU A 51 -20.80 -1.51 -8.16
N VAL A 52 -20.29 -2.50 -7.42
CA VAL A 52 -20.96 -3.80 -7.22
C VAL A 52 -22.08 -3.71 -6.18
N ASN A 53 -21.88 -3.03 -5.04
CA ASN A 53 -22.85 -3.06 -3.94
C ASN A 53 -22.93 -1.74 -3.14
N GLY A 54 -22.69 -0.60 -3.78
CA GLY A 54 -22.75 0.72 -3.13
C GLY A 54 -21.68 0.96 -2.06
N GLY A 55 -20.76 0.02 -1.87
CA GLY A 55 -19.54 0.18 -1.06
C GLY A 55 -19.73 0.32 0.45
N SER A 56 -20.95 0.21 0.99
CA SER A 56 -21.20 0.38 2.43
C SER A 56 -21.18 -0.94 3.21
N ASN A 57 -21.71 -2.02 2.63
CA ASN A 57 -21.73 -3.33 3.28
C ASN A 57 -20.46 -4.12 2.95
N GLY A 58 -19.66 -4.46 3.95
CA GLY A 58 -18.52 -5.37 3.80
C GLY A 58 -17.32 -4.78 3.04
N LEU A 59 -17.13 -3.45 3.03
CA LEU A 59 -16.03 -2.81 2.28
C LEU A 59 -14.67 -3.21 2.84
N GLN A 60 -14.54 -3.21 4.17
CA GLN A 60 -13.28 -3.55 4.82
C GLN A 60 -12.94 -5.02 4.61
N GLU A 61 -13.93 -5.89 4.69
CA GLU A 61 -13.81 -7.32 4.42
C GLU A 61 -13.40 -7.57 2.97
N ARG A 62 -14.01 -6.88 2.00
CA ARG A 62 -13.61 -6.97 0.59
C ARG A 62 -12.18 -6.51 0.35
N ARG A 63 -11.74 -5.42 0.99
CA ARG A 63 -10.32 -5.01 0.97
C ARG A 63 -9.42 -6.11 1.51
N ASN A 64 -9.78 -6.69 2.65
CA ASN A 64 -9.03 -7.78 3.27
C ASN A 64 -8.97 -9.02 2.37
N TYR A 65 -10.10 -9.42 1.78
CA TYR A 65 -10.15 -10.56 0.85
C TYR A 65 -9.27 -10.34 -0.37
N VAL A 66 -9.32 -9.16 -0.99
CA VAL A 66 -8.45 -8.86 -2.14
C VAL A 66 -6.98 -8.91 -1.74
N LEU A 67 -6.61 -8.39 -0.56
CA LEU A 67 -5.25 -8.51 -0.03
C LEU A 67 -4.85 -9.98 0.16
N THR A 68 -5.71 -10.79 0.77
CA THR A 68 -5.48 -12.23 0.96
C THR A 68 -5.29 -12.94 -0.39
N LEU A 69 -6.16 -12.68 -1.36
CA LEU A 69 -6.08 -13.28 -2.69
C LEU A 69 -4.79 -12.90 -3.40
N LYS A 70 -4.36 -11.63 -3.35
CA LYS A 70 -3.08 -11.21 -3.94
C LYS A 70 -1.91 -11.95 -3.34
N ASN A 71 -1.91 -12.20 -2.03
CA ASN A 71 -0.87 -12.99 -1.38
C ASN A 71 -0.89 -14.45 -1.84
N ILE A 72 -2.07 -15.06 -1.93
CA ILE A 72 -2.24 -16.46 -2.40
C ILE A 72 -1.74 -16.61 -3.84
N PHE A 73 -2.13 -15.68 -4.72
CA PHE A 73 -1.74 -15.68 -6.13
C PHE A 73 -0.36 -15.09 -6.39
N LYS A 74 0.33 -14.61 -5.34
CA LYS A 74 1.60 -13.89 -5.43
C LYS A 74 1.54 -12.74 -6.47
N TYR A 75 0.39 -12.07 -6.54
CA TYR A 75 0.16 -10.96 -7.44
C TYR A 75 0.86 -9.68 -6.93
N PRO A 76 1.48 -8.86 -7.81
CA PRO A 76 1.55 -9.05 -9.27
C PRO A 76 2.78 -9.87 -9.73
N GLN A 77 3.63 -10.35 -8.81
CA GLN A 77 4.94 -10.92 -9.15
C GLN A 77 4.87 -12.15 -10.07
N ASP A 78 3.94 -13.06 -9.79
CA ASP A 78 3.82 -14.31 -10.56
C ASP A 78 2.72 -14.24 -11.63
N CYS A 79 2.03 -13.09 -11.74
CA CYS A 79 0.84 -12.90 -12.56
C CYS A 79 1.07 -11.82 -13.63
N VAL A 80 2.05 -12.04 -14.52
CA VAL A 80 2.31 -11.17 -15.67
C VAL A 80 1.64 -11.76 -16.92
N ASN A 81 0.85 -10.94 -17.62
CA ASN A 81 0.14 -11.36 -18.83
C ASN A 81 1.16 -11.74 -19.93
N LYS A 82 1.08 -12.97 -20.48
CA LYS A 82 2.10 -13.51 -21.41
C LYS A 82 2.24 -12.70 -22.71
N ASP A 83 1.20 -11.96 -23.09
CA ASP A 83 1.18 -11.12 -24.30
C ASP A 83 1.84 -9.74 -24.12
N GLN A 84 2.23 -9.36 -22.90
CA GLN A 84 3.04 -8.15 -22.66
C GLN A 84 4.54 -8.35 -22.83
N LYS A 85 4.98 -9.33 -23.64
CA LYS A 85 6.40 -9.43 -24.03
C LYS A 85 6.77 -8.59 -25.25
N LYS A 86 5.84 -7.87 -25.88
CA LYS A 86 6.16 -6.86 -26.91
C LYS A 86 5.26 -5.63 -26.82
N THR A 87 5.93 -4.47 -26.81
CA THR A 87 5.38 -3.10 -26.90
C THR A 87 4.61 -2.58 -25.70
N ALA A 88 5.31 -2.43 -24.58
CA ALA A 88 5.38 -1.11 -23.96
C ALA A 88 6.82 -0.63 -24.09
N ALA A 89 7.08 0.29 -25.01
CA ALA A 89 8.09 1.29 -24.74
C ALA A 89 7.56 2.14 -23.57
N SER A 90 7.63 1.59 -22.37
CA SER A 90 7.60 2.40 -21.16
C SER A 90 8.91 3.16 -21.18
N SER A 91 8.84 4.44 -21.50
CA SER A 91 9.80 5.39 -20.95
C SER A 91 9.91 5.07 -19.46
N GLY A 92 11.04 4.49 -19.05
CA GLY A 92 11.20 3.84 -17.77
C GLY A 92 10.73 4.72 -16.62
N SER A 93 9.58 4.37 -16.04
CA SER A 93 9.24 4.79 -14.68
C SER A 93 9.90 3.79 -13.74
N THR A 94 11.18 4.02 -13.48
CA THR A 94 11.89 3.34 -12.39
C THR A 94 11.28 3.89 -11.10
N SER A 95 10.24 3.27 -10.57
CA SER A 95 9.62 3.68 -9.31
C SER A 95 10.05 2.73 -8.19
N VAL A 96 10.26 3.26 -6.99
CA VAL A 96 10.77 2.48 -5.86
C VAL A 96 9.66 1.61 -5.26
N THR A 97 9.94 0.32 -5.08
CA THR A 97 9.06 -0.59 -4.34
C THR A 97 9.82 -1.26 -3.20
N ILE A 98 9.43 -0.93 -1.96
CA ILE A 98 9.92 -1.58 -0.74
C ILE A 98 8.97 -2.72 -0.40
N ARG A 99 9.49 -3.90 -0.06
CA ARG A 99 8.69 -5.06 0.37
C ARG A 99 9.05 -5.39 1.80
N LEU A 100 8.08 -5.39 2.71
CA LEU A 100 8.23 -5.78 4.10
C LEU A 100 7.37 -7.01 4.36
N THR A 101 7.98 -8.09 4.82
CA THR A 101 7.27 -9.30 5.29
C THR A 101 7.44 -9.41 6.79
N ARG A 102 6.36 -9.31 7.57
CA ARG A 102 6.37 -9.55 9.02
C ARG A 102 6.67 -11.02 9.31
N LYS A 103 7.66 -11.27 10.18
CA LYS A 103 8.21 -12.62 10.44
C LYS A 103 8.12 -13.00 11.92
N TRP A 104 8.34 -12.06 12.82
CA TRP A 104 8.34 -12.29 14.27
C TRP A 104 7.45 -11.28 14.98
N GLN A 105 6.75 -11.73 16.03
CA GLN A 105 5.96 -10.87 16.90
C GLN A 105 6.13 -11.27 18.36
N THR A 106 6.06 -10.26 19.22
CA THR A 106 6.01 -10.41 20.67
C THR A 106 4.90 -9.49 21.22
N ASP A 107 4.73 -9.50 22.55
CA ASP A 107 3.84 -8.54 23.22
C ASP A 107 4.38 -7.10 23.19
N LYS A 108 5.60 -6.89 22.66
CA LYS A 108 6.26 -5.57 22.60
C LYS A 108 6.41 -5.03 21.19
N SER A 109 6.70 -5.88 20.20
CA SER A 109 6.93 -5.39 18.84
C SER A 109 6.65 -6.44 17.77
N THR A 110 6.65 -5.97 16.52
CA THR A 110 6.62 -6.81 15.33
C THR A 110 7.89 -6.56 14.53
N ILE A 111 8.60 -7.62 14.11
CA ILE A 111 9.79 -7.49 13.27
C ILE A 111 9.56 -8.25 11.96
N GLY A 112 9.89 -7.60 10.85
CA GLY A 112 9.87 -8.19 9.53
C GLY A 112 11.19 -8.05 8.79
N GLU A 113 11.33 -8.82 7.72
CA GLU A 113 12.40 -8.68 6.75
C GLU A 113 11.94 -7.78 5.62
N PHE A 114 12.82 -6.92 5.12
CA PHE A 114 12.52 -6.09 3.97
C PHE A 114 13.56 -6.17 2.87
N THR A 115 13.11 -5.92 1.63
CA THR A 115 13.93 -5.76 0.43
C THR A 115 13.44 -4.55 -0.37
N ILE A 116 14.29 -4.02 -1.25
CA ILE A 116 13.88 -3.03 -2.26
C ILE A 116 14.11 -3.61 -3.64
N ASP A 117 13.06 -3.62 -4.47
CA ASP A 117 13.10 -4.17 -5.83
C ASP A 117 14.21 -3.50 -6.66
N ASN A 118 14.88 -4.28 -7.52
CA ASN A 118 16.01 -3.80 -8.35
C ASN A 118 17.18 -3.23 -7.55
N SER A 119 17.43 -3.75 -6.35
CA SER A 119 18.59 -3.42 -5.53
C SER A 119 19.02 -4.60 -4.67
N GLU A 120 20.23 -4.52 -4.10
CA GLU A 120 20.69 -5.44 -3.05
C GLU A 120 20.30 -4.98 -1.63
N ILE A 121 19.56 -3.87 -1.52
CA ILE A 121 19.19 -3.27 -0.23
C ILE A 121 18.15 -4.17 0.44
N LYS A 122 18.55 -4.71 1.59
CA LYS A 122 17.70 -5.53 2.46
C LYS A 122 18.06 -5.32 3.93
N GLY A 123 17.18 -5.76 4.81
CA GLY A 123 17.38 -5.68 6.25
C GLY A 123 16.14 -6.06 7.03
N TYR A 124 15.97 -5.45 8.20
CA TYR A 124 14.84 -5.67 9.08
C TYR A 124 14.09 -4.37 9.33
N ILE A 125 12.80 -4.46 9.60
CA ILE A 125 12.00 -3.34 10.08
C ILE A 125 11.32 -3.77 11.38
N LEU A 126 11.45 -2.95 12.42
CA LEU A 126 10.66 -3.06 13.65
C LEU A 126 9.47 -2.12 13.56
N GLU A 127 8.30 -2.64 13.90
CA GLU A 127 7.03 -1.93 14.05
C GLU A 127 6.53 -2.13 15.49
N GLU A 128 5.51 -1.35 15.86
CA GLU A 128 4.75 -1.61 17.07
C GLU A 128 4.14 -3.03 17.10
N LYS A 129 3.72 -3.45 18.30
CA LYS A 129 2.95 -4.68 18.48
C LYS A 129 1.59 -4.61 17.78
N GLY A 130 0.98 -5.79 17.66
CA GLY A 130 -0.41 -5.91 17.24
C GLY A 130 -1.39 -5.59 18.37
N PRO A 131 -2.70 -5.63 18.10
CA PRO A 131 -3.34 -5.82 16.80
C PRO A 131 -3.09 -4.67 15.82
N ASP A 132 -3.47 -4.88 14.55
CA ASP A 132 -3.41 -3.83 13.53
C ASP A 132 -4.47 -2.76 13.82
N THR A 133 -4.15 -1.49 13.61
CA THR A 133 -5.10 -0.39 13.71
C THR A 133 -4.95 0.58 12.56
N THR A 134 -5.99 1.34 12.26
CA THR A 134 -5.97 2.48 11.32
C THR A 134 -6.08 3.82 12.06
N VAL A 135 -6.34 3.77 13.37
CA VAL A 135 -6.63 4.92 14.23
C VAL A 135 -5.33 5.64 14.60
N SER A 136 -5.34 6.97 14.53
CA SER A 136 -4.19 7.80 14.91
C SER A 136 -4.02 7.90 16.42
N GLY A 137 -2.77 8.00 16.88
CA GLY A 137 -2.44 8.13 18.32
C GLY A 137 -2.54 6.83 19.12
N ILE A 138 -2.65 5.68 18.44
CA ILE A 138 -2.62 4.36 19.07
C ILE A 138 -1.29 3.69 18.70
N GLU A 139 -0.52 3.29 19.72
CA GLU A 139 0.76 2.58 19.65
C GLU A 139 0.59 1.14 19.13
N GLN A 140 0.18 1.04 17.87
CA GLN A 140 -0.11 -0.22 17.20
C GLN A 140 0.27 -0.10 15.72
N ARG A 141 0.74 -1.21 15.15
CA ARG A 141 1.14 -1.27 13.74
C ARG A 141 -0.02 -1.01 12.78
N VAL A 142 0.30 -0.61 11.56
CA VAL A 142 -0.67 -0.47 10.45
C VAL A 142 -1.12 -1.85 9.94
N PRO A 143 -2.26 -1.97 9.23
CA PRO A 143 -2.63 -3.21 8.58
C PRO A 143 -1.65 -3.62 7.47
N VAL A 144 -1.60 -4.91 7.13
CA VAL A 144 -0.96 -5.35 5.88
C VAL A 144 -1.60 -4.65 4.67
N GLY A 145 -0.82 -4.41 3.62
CA GLY A 145 -1.31 -3.75 2.42
C GLY A 145 -0.24 -2.98 1.65
N THR A 146 -0.69 -2.33 0.57
CA THR A 146 0.15 -1.45 -0.24
C THR A 146 -0.06 -0.01 0.20
N TYR A 147 1.04 0.72 0.37
CA TYR A 147 1.05 2.12 0.76
C TYR A 147 1.89 2.93 -0.20
N ASN A 148 1.38 4.09 -0.59
CA ASN A 148 2.16 5.10 -1.30
C ASN A 148 3.16 5.74 -0.34
N LEU A 149 4.30 6.16 -0.87
CA LEU A 149 5.32 6.89 -0.13
C LEU A 149 5.37 8.35 -0.57
N GLU A 150 5.53 9.25 0.40
CA GLU A 150 5.86 10.64 0.16
C GLU A 150 6.94 11.11 1.13
N TRP A 151 7.73 12.10 0.73
CA TRP A 151 8.64 12.76 1.67
C TRP A 151 7.85 13.51 2.74
N HIS A 152 8.27 13.34 3.98
CA HIS A 152 7.77 14.08 5.12
C HIS A 152 8.79 15.09 5.60
N ALA A 153 8.34 16.33 5.76
CA ALA A 153 9.06 17.40 6.42
C ALA A 153 8.25 17.89 7.62
N GLY A 154 8.49 17.27 8.79
CA GLY A 154 7.83 17.63 10.04
C GLY A 154 8.74 18.42 10.98
N THR A 155 8.17 18.86 12.11
CA THR A 155 8.92 19.57 13.17
C THR A 155 9.75 18.61 14.02
N LYS A 156 9.18 17.45 14.40
CA LYS A 156 9.85 16.40 15.19
C LYS A 156 10.80 15.56 14.34
N ILE A 157 10.32 15.04 13.19
CA ILE A 157 11.12 14.27 12.24
C ILE A 157 11.32 15.11 10.99
N LYS A 158 12.54 15.61 10.83
CA LYS A 158 12.90 16.57 9.78
C LYS A 158 12.98 15.96 8.38
N LYS A 159 13.19 14.63 8.29
CA LYS A 159 13.23 13.87 7.03
C LYS A 159 12.77 12.43 7.30
N GLY A 160 11.65 12.05 6.68
CA GLY A 160 11.05 10.73 6.79
C GLY A 160 10.33 10.34 5.50
N LEU A 161 10.12 9.03 5.27
CA LEU A 161 9.22 8.56 4.23
C LEU A 161 7.87 8.24 4.87
N LYS A 162 6.83 8.98 4.53
CA LYS A 162 5.49 8.75 5.06
C LYS A 162 4.73 7.78 4.17
N LEU A 163 4.15 6.75 4.80
CA LEU A 163 3.26 5.82 4.14
C LEU A 163 1.79 6.20 4.34
N TYR A 164 0.99 6.04 3.29
CA TYR A 164 -0.46 6.26 3.32
C TYR A 164 -1.16 5.45 2.23
N ASN A 165 -2.46 5.20 2.43
CA ASN A 165 -3.35 4.65 1.41
C ASN A 165 -4.81 5.07 1.70
N ASP A 166 -5.77 4.47 1.02
CA ASP A 166 -7.21 4.77 1.17
C ASP A 166 -7.79 4.35 2.54
N VAL A 167 -7.03 3.58 3.32
CA VAL A 167 -7.42 3.06 4.64
C VAL A 167 -6.70 3.81 5.76
N VAL A 168 -5.40 4.05 5.60
CA VAL A 168 -4.54 4.74 6.57
C VAL A 168 -4.22 6.13 6.02
N SER A 169 -4.86 7.13 6.62
CA SER A 169 -4.71 8.54 6.23
C SER A 169 -3.28 9.06 6.43
N LYS A 170 -2.84 9.96 5.54
CA LYS A 170 -1.60 10.75 5.70
C LYS A 170 -1.50 11.46 7.05
N SER A 171 -2.64 11.83 7.63
CA SER A 171 -2.72 12.54 8.92
C SER A 171 -2.24 11.69 10.10
N ARG A 172 -2.26 10.35 9.97
CA ARG A 172 -1.70 9.45 10.98
C ARG A 172 -0.17 9.53 11.06
N ALA A 173 0.48 10.06 10.02
CA ALA A 173 1.92 10.32 10.00
C ALA A 173 2.75 9.08 10.34
N ILE A 174 2.43 7.94 9.72
CA ILE A 174 3.25 6.73 9.82
C ILE A 174 4.48 6.88 8.92
N LEU A 175 5.67 6.86 9.52
CA LEU A 175 6.92 7.16 8.84
C LEU A 175 7.87 5.96 8.86
N ILE A 176 8.74 5.89 7.85
CA ILE A 176 10.02 5.17 7.93
C ILE A 176 11.04 6.14 8.49
N HIS A 177 11.53 5.90 9.71
CA HIS A 177 12.52 6.75 10.37
C HIS A 177 13.45 5.94 11.28
N SER A 178 14.52 6.56 11.75
CA SER A 178 15.50 5.87 12.60
C SER A 178 14.93 5.63 13.99
N GLY A 179 15.17 4.45 14.52
CA GLY A 179 14.82 4.00 15.87
C GLY A 179 15.25 2.54 16.02
N ASN A 180 15.33 2.05 17.25
CA ASN A 180 15.87 0.72 17.51
C ASN A 180 14.88 -0.21 18.22
N THR A 181 13.88 0.34 18.92
CA THR A 181 12.93 -0.39 19.76
C THR A 181 11.49 0.12 19.58
N ALA A 182 10.50 -0.59 20.14
CA ALA A 182 9.10 -0.14 20.12
C ALA A 182 8.92 1.24 20.79
N ASP A 183 9.69 1.55 21.82
CA ASP A 183 9.63 2.86 22.51
C ASP A 183 10.03 4.05 21.61
N ASP A 184 10.69 3.77 20.48
CA ASP A 184 11.05 4.78 19.48
C ASP A 184 9.94 5.02 18.44
N THR A 185 8.78 4.36 18.55
CA THR A 185 7.72 4.39 17.53
C THR A 185 6.32 4.36 18.13
N GLU A 186 5.38 5.11 17.55
CA GLU A 186 3.94 5.03 17.87
C GLU A 186 3.16 4.36 16.72
N GLY A 187 3.82 3.46 15.98
CA GLY A 187 3.27 2.77 14.79
C GLY A 187 4.06 3.00 13.49
N CYS A 188 5.12 3.82 13.54
CA CYS A 188 6.14 3.98 12.50
C CYS A 188 6.97 2.71 12.27
N LEU A 189 7.68 2.70 11.13
CA LEU A 189 8.56 1.63 10.67
C LEU A 189 10.02 2.00 10.93
N LEU A 190 10.71 1.19 11.73
CA LEU A 190 12.09 1.42 12.14
C LEU A 190 13.03 0.46 11.39
N PRO A 191 13.74 0.89 10.33
CA PRO A 191 14.61 0.01 9.58
C PRO A 191 15.92 -0.23 10.35
N GLY A 192 16.54 -1.39 10.14
CA GLY A 192 17.84 -1.76 10.68
C GLY A 192 18.56 -2.84 9.86
N SER A 193 19.87 -2.92 10.03
CA SER A 193 20.74 -3.88 9.35
C SER A 193 20.78 -5.25 10.02
N THR A 194 20.58 -5.28 11.34
CA THR A 194 20.53 -6.50 12.14
C THR A 194 19.28 -6.52 13.00
N LYS A 195 18.91 -7.68 13.53
CA LYS A 195 17.83 -7.82 14.51
C LYS A 195 18.29 -8.63 15.72
N SER A 196 17.64 -8.40 16.85
CA SER A 196 17.55 -9.32 17.97
C SER A 196 16.11 -9.27 18.51
N LYS A 197 15.85 -9.89 19.66
CA LYS A 197 14.51 -9.85 20.26
C LYS A 197 14.13 -8.40 20.59
N ASP A 198 12.99 -7.96 20.07
CA ASP A 198 12.41 -6.62 20.28
C ASP A 198 13.33 -5.45 19.89
N PHE A 199 14.30 -5.68 19.01
CA PHE A 199 15.31 -4.69 18.67
C PHE A 199 15.83 -4.83 17.24
N VAL A 200 16.09 -3.71 16.57
CA VAL A 200 16.84 -3.64 15.31
C VAL A 200 18.12 -2.82 15.48
N GLY A 201 19.23 -3.29 14.93
CA GLY A 201 20.54 -2.62 15.00
C GLY A 201 20.89 -1.87 13.72
N GLY A 202 21.75 -0.85 13.81
CA GLY A 202 22.25 -0.12 12.63
C GLY A 202 21.22 0.78 11.94
N SER A 203 20.18 1.22 12.66
CA SER A 203 19.03 1.91 12.07
C SER A 203 19.36 3.15 11.25
N LYS A 204 20.24 4.03 11.76
CA LYS A 204 20.63 5.26 11.04
C LYS A 204 21.31 4.96 9.70
N VAL A 205 22.17 3.93 9.66
CA VAL A 205 22.87 3.51 8.45
C VAL A 205 21.89 2.93 7.44
N LYS A 206 21.01 2.03 7.89
CA LYS A 206 19.99 1.42 7.03
C LYS A 206 18.98 2.44 6.50
N LEU A 207 18.56 3.39 7.32
CA LEU A 207 17.67 4.47 6.90
C LEU A 207 18.33 5.33 5.81
N LYS A 208 19.61 5.68 5.99
CA LYS A 208 20.35 6.45 4.99
C LYS A 208 20.41 5.71 3.66
N GLU A 209 20.71 4.42 3.69
CA GLU A 209 20.75 3.57 2.50
C GLU A 209 19.40 3.54 1.74
N ILE A 210 18.28 3.42 2.47
CA ILE A 210 16.93 3.51 1.87
C ILE A 210 16.70 4.90 1.26
N PHE A 211 17.06 5.97 1.98
CA PHE A 211 16.84 7.34 1.51
C PHE A 211 17.67 7.67 0.28
N ASP A 212 18.95 7.32 0.28
CA ASP A 212 19.84 7.55 -0.87
C ASP A 212 19.26 6.88 -2.12
N TYR A 213 18.78 5.62 -2.01
CA TYR A 213 18.15 4.91 -3.11
C TYR A 213 16.85 5.58 -3.59
N VAL A 214 15.99 6.03 -2.67
CA VAL A 214 14.75 6.73 -3.04
C VAL A 214 15.02 8.10 -3.66
N GLU A 215 16.08 8.79 -3.25
CA GLU A 215 16.50 10.06 -3.85
C GLU A 215 17.11 9.88 -5.24
N GLU A 216 17.91 8.82 -5.43
CA GLU A 216 18.51 8.47 -6.72
C GLU A 216 17.45 8.15 -7.78
N ILE A 217 16.47 7.32 -7.41
CA ILE A 217 15.43 6.85 -8.33
C ILE A 217 14.27 7.86 -8.45
N GLY A 218 13.96 8.56 -7.36
CA GLY A 218 12.84 9.49 -7.24
C GLY A 218 11.64 8.90 -6.50
N ILE A 219 10.93 9.78 -5.77
CA ILE A 219 9.78 9.41 -4.93
C ILE A 219 8.47 9.19 -5.74
N LYS A 220 8.45 9.58 -7.02
CA LYS A 220 7.24 9.49 -7.83
C LYS A 220 6.80 8.03 -7.96
N ASP A 221 5.55 7.76 -7.61
CA ASP A 221 4.92 6.43 -7.61
C ASP A 221 5.61 5.40 -6.69
N ALA A 222 6.46 5.87 -5.77
CA ALA A 222 7.13 5.02 -4.80
C ALA A 222 6.12 4.43 -3.79
N LYS A 223 6.35 3.17 -3.40
CA LYS A 223 5.44 2.43 -2.52
C LYS A 223 6.15 1.46 -1.60
N ILE A 224 5.47 1.10 -0.52
CA ILE A 224 5.82 -0.03 0.33
C ILE A 224 4.68 -1.05 0.34
N ILE A 225 5.02 -2.33 0.20
CA ILE A 225 4.10 -3.46 0.28
C ILE A 225 4.40 -4.20 1.59
N ILE A 226 3.42 -4.22 2.50
CA ILE A 226 3.52 -4.90 3.79
C ILE A 226 2.70 -6.19 3.74
N SER A 227 3.36 -7.31 3.99
CA SER A 227 2.77 -8.66 4.09
C SER A 227 3.16 -9.32 5.41
N GLN A 228 2.69 -10.54 5.66
CA GLN A 228 3.02 -11.30 6.86
C GLN A 228 3.18 -12.80 6.57
N ALA A 229 4.19 -13.40 7.19
CA ALA A 229 4.51 -14.82 7.14
C ALA A 229 5.22 -15.20 8.45
N TYR A 230 4.47 -15.21 9.56
CA TYR A 230 4.98 -15.43 10.90
C TYR A 230 5.61 -16.81 11.07
N GLU A 231 6.67 -16.87 11.87
CA GLU A 231 7.34 -18.08 12.34
C GLU A 231 6.80 -18.56 13.69
#